data_AF-A0A4Y8JV20-F1
#
_entry.id   AF-A0A4Y8JV20-F1
#
_cell.length_a   1.000
_cell.length_b   1.000
_cell.length_c   1.000
_cell.angle_alpha   90.00
_cell.angle_beta   90.00
_cell.angle_gamma   90.00
#
_symmetry.space_group_name_H-M   'P 1'
#
loop_
_entity.id
_entity.type
_entity.pdbx_description
1 polymer ?
#
loop_
_entity_poly.entity_id
_entity_poly.type
_entity_poly.pdbx_seq_one_letter_code
_entity_poly.pdbx_strand_id
1 'polypeptide(L)'
;MLSYEYDESGDWLAATRDGQLVVVRSDGSADQADRLWVSLDGGVQGVLDALTSRGLFTAPSFVLVTWQGSLVDGAGVNAIVRGDVSLRLTTSTGSDELSGAGVATWREQSFASVNRFQVECGAGTDQRPSGTALPLLAGMVRARRLAVATRMAPAAAAPAVPVPATAA
;
A
#
# COMPACT_ATOMS: atom_id res chain seq x y z
N MET A 1 -4.70 6.85 10.79
CA MET A 1 -5.84 6.84 9.84
C MET A 1 -5.29 6.46 8.47
N LEU A 2 -6.01 5.63 7.73
CA LEU A 2 -5.68 5.30 6.34
C LEU A 2 -6.12 6.46 5.43
N SER A 3 -5.24 6.83 4.52
CA SER A 3 -5.50 7.82 3.48
C SER A 3 -5.05 7.29 2.13
N TYR A 4 -5.74 7.72 1.07
CA TYR A 4 -5.41 7.34 -0.30
C TYR A 4 -5.34 8.56 -1.21
N GLU A 5 -4.52 8.46 -2.25
CA GLU A 5 -4.57 9.36 -3.39
C GLU A 5 -5.28 8.67 -4.56
N TYR A 6 -6.23 9.37 -5.16
CA TYR A 6 -7.00 8.85 -6.28
C TYR A 6 -6.12 8.51 -7.49
N ASP A 7 -6.38 7.37 -8.10
CA ASP A 7 -5.76 6.99 -9.37
C ASP A 7 -6.62 7.46 -10.55
N GLU A 8 -6.08 8.43 -11.30
CA GLU A 8 -6.72 9.00 -12.49
C GLU A 8 -6.76 7.99 -13.64
N SER A 9 -5.75 7.11 -13.72
CA SER A 9 -5.66 6.08 -14.75
C SER A 9 -6.69 4.96 -14.54
N GLY A 10 -7.03 4.68 -13.28
CA GLY A 10 -7.94 3.61 -12.90
C GLY A 10 -7.34 2.20 -13.02
N ASP A 11 -6.01 2.12 -13.07
CA ASP A 11 -5.24 0.88 -13.19
C ASP A 11 -5.15 0.13 -11.87
N TRP A 12 -5.41 0.78 -10.75
CA TRP A 12 -5.27 0.20 -9.42
C TRP A 12 -6.56 0.30 -8.60
N LEU A 13 -6.97 -0.84 -8.06
CA LEU A 13 -8.11 -0.96 -7.16
C LEU A 13 -7.61 -1.28 -5.76
N ALA A 14 -8.00 -0.47 -4.78
CA ALA A 14 -7.73 -0.70 -3.37
C ALA A 14 -9.02 -1.00 -2.63
N ALA A 15 -8.98 -1.99 -1.74
CA ALA A 15 -10.08 -2.36 -0.87
C ALA A 15 -9.57 -2.49 0.57
N THR A 16 -10.29 -1.93 1.53
CA THR A 16 -9.90 -2.01 2.94
C THR A 16 -11.10 -2.28 3.85
N ARG A 17 -10.87 -3.11 4.87
CA ARG A 17 -11.85 -3.50 5.87
C ARG A 17 -11.13 -4.09 7.08
N ASP A 18 -11.58 -3.77 8.30
CA ASP A 18 -11.19 -4.43 9.55
C ASP A 18 -9.68 -4.70 9.76
N GLY A 19 -8.81 -3.73 9.45
CA GLY A 19 -7.36 -3.90 9.64
C GLY A 19 -6.65 -4.64 8.49
N GLN A 20 -7.35 -4.83 7.37
CA GLN A 20 -6.84 -5.39 6.13
C GLN A 20 -6.91 -4.33 5.02
N LEU A 21 -5.87 -4.29 4.20
CA LEU A 21 -5.80 -3.51 2.99
C LEU A 21 -5.29 -4.40 1.87
N VAL A 22 -6.03 -4.48 0.77
CA VAL A 22 -5.57 -5.09 -0.48
C VAL A 22 -5.55 -4.03 -1.56
N VAL A 23 -4.51 -4.04 -2.39
CA VAL A 23 -4.39 -3.21 -3.58
C VAL A 23 -4.00 -4.13 -4.72
N VAL A 24 -4.71 -4.05 -5.84
CA VAL A 24 -4.54 -4.94 -6.97
C VAL A 24 -4.59 -4.16 -8.28
N ARG A 25 -3.84 -4.61 -9.27
CA ARG A 25 -3.96 -4.11 -10.63
C ARG A 25 -5.33 -4.50 -11.19
N SER A 26 -6.09 -3.49 -11.55
CA SER A 26 -7.44 -3.59 -12.10
C SER A 26 -7.40 -4.19 -13.50
N ASP A 27 -8.33 -5.10 -13.81
CA ASP A 27 -8.62 -5.50 -15.19
C ASP A 27 -9.79 -4.70 -15.79
N GLY A 28 -10.30 -3.71 -15.04
CA GLY A 28 -11.43 -2.88 -15.42
C GLY A 28 -12.80 -3.55 -15.27
N SER A 29 -12.87 -4.82 -14.84
CA SER A 29 -14.13 -5.56 -14.71
C SER A 29 -14.82 -5.30 -13.36
N ALA A 30 -16.15 -5.18 -13.39
CA ALA A 30 -16.96 -5.11 -12.17
C ALA A 30 -16.88 -6.42 -11.36
N ASP A 31 -16.77 -7.57 -12.05
CA ASP A 31 -16.61 -8.88 -11.42
C ASP A 31 -15.32 -9.01 -10.61
N GLN A 32 -14.22 -8.36 -11.00
CA GLN A 32 -13.00 -8.35 -10.19
C GLN A 32 -13.23 -7.58 -8.88
N ALA A 33 -13.88 -6.42 -8.95
CA ALA A 33 -14.16 -5.61 -7.76
C ALA A 33 -15.10 -6.34 -6.78
N ASP A 34 -16.17 -6.96 -7.27
CA ASP A 34 -17.11 -7.70 -6.44
C ASP A 34 -16.45 -8.92 -5.77
N ARG A 35 -15.69 -9.72 -6.53
CA ARG A 35 -14.94 -10.85 -5.98
C ARG A 35 -13.90 -10.41 -4.95
N LEU A 36 -13.17 -9.33 -5.21
CA LEU A 36 -12.20 -8.79 -4.26
C LEU A 36 -12.88 -8.36 -2.96
N TRP A 37 -14.04 -7.70 -3.07
CA TRP A 37 -14.80 -7.25 -1.90
C TRP A 37 -15.27 -8.39 -1.03
N VAL A 38 -15.89 -9.41 -1.63
CA VAL A 38 -16.36 -10.61 -0.92
C VAL A 38 -15.18 -11.38 -0.32
N SER A 39 -14.04 -11.42 -1.01
CA SER A 39 -12.85 -12.13 -0.53
C SER A 39 -12.25 -11.57 0.77
N LEU A 40 -12.50 -10.30 1.09
CA LEU A 40 -12.07 -9.69 2.34
C LEU A 40 -12.72 -10.34 3.56
N ASP A 41 -13.96 -10.86 3.45
CA ASP A 41 -14.60 -11.60 4.54
C ASP A 41 -13.88 -12.93 4.84
N GLY A 42 -13.13 -13.47 3.87
CA GLY A 42 -12.27 -14.64 4.02
C GLY A 42 -10.85 -14.33 4.53
N GLY A 43 -10.55 -13.07 4.85
CA GLY A 43 -9.23 -12.64 5.33
C GLY A 43 -8.12 -12.82 4.30
N VAL A 44 -6.90 -13.10 4.75
CA VAL A 44 -5.73 -13.24 3.86
C VAL A 44 -5.92 -14.39 2.86
N GLN A 45 -6.40 -15.54 3.34
CA GLN A 45 -6.58 -16.73 2.51
C GLN A 45 -7.67 -16.51 1.44
N GLY A 46 -8.80 -15.91 1.80
CA GLY A 46 -9.86 -15.58 0.86
C GLY A 46 -9.39 -14.64 -0.25
N VAL A 47 -8.64 -13.59 0.10
CA VAL A 47 -8.08 -12.65 -0.87
C VAL A 47 -7.07 -13.34 -1.80
N LEU A 48 -6.17 -14.15 -1.25
CA LEU A 48 -5.19 -14.89 -2.06
C LEU A 48 -5.86 -15.89 -3.00
N ASP A 49 -6.89 -16.60 -2.56
CA ASP A 49 -7.66 -17.52 -3.39
C ASP A 49 -8.36 -16.77 -4.54
N ALA A 50 -9.01 -15.63 -4.23
CA ALA A 50 -9.63 -14.79 -5.25
C ALA A 50 -8.62 -14.30 -6.30
N LEU A 51 -7.44 -13.85 -5.88
CA LEU A 51 -6.37 -13.35 -6.75
C LEU A 51 -5.71 -14.46 -7.58
N THR A 52 -5.63 -15.67 -7.05
CA THR A 52 -4.98 -16.82 -7.69
C THR A 52 -5.95 -17.80 -8.35
N SER A 53 -7.25 -17.54 -8.30
CA SER A 53 -8.32 -18.36 -8.91
C SER A 53 -8.12 -18.64 -10.40
N ARG A 54 -7.44 -17.74 -11.11
CA ARG A 54 -7.08 -17.88 -12.54
C ARG A 54 -5.69 -18.49 -12.77
N GLY A 55 -5.02 -18.93 -11.72
CA GLY A 55 -3.65 -19.44 -11.73
C GLY A 55 -2.66 -18.47 -11.06
N LEU A 56 -1.64 -19.06 -10.41
CA LEU A 56 -0.62 -18.33 -9.67
C LEU A 56 0.24 -17.40 -10.54
N PHE A 57 0.52 -17.79 -11.78
CA PHE A 57 1.35 -17.00 -12.71
C PHE A 57 0.55 -15.89 -13.41
N THR A 58 -0.74 -16.10 -13.58
CA THR A 58 -1.73 -15.18 -14.18
C THR A 58 -2.35 -14.22 -13.18
N ALA A 59 -2.06 -14.39 -11.89
CA ALA A 59 -2.49 -13.43 -10.89
C ALA A 59 -2.04 -12.00 -11.28
N PRO A 60 -2.78 -10.97 -10.90
CA PRO A 60 -2.37 -9.58 -11.11
C PRO A 60 -1.21 -9.18 -10.18
N SER A 61 -0.63 -8.01 -10.40
CA SER A 61 0.21 -7.36 -9.38
C SER A 61 -0.66 -6.94 -8.21
N PHE A 62 -0.23 -7.23 -6.98
CA PHE A 62 -0.99 -6.89 -5.79
C PHE A 62 -0.10 -6.68 -4.57
N VAL A 63 -0.64 -5.96 -3.59
CA VAL A 63 -0.17 -5.96 -2.21
C VAL A 63 -1.34 -6.21 -1.28
N LEU A 64 -1.12 -7.07 -0.30
CA LEU A 64 -2.03 -7.34 0.79
C LEU A 64 -1.30 -7.03 2.09
N VAL A 65 -1.86 -6.14 2.89
CA VAL A 65 -1.36 -5.75 4.21
C VAL A 65 -2.43 -6.06 5.23
N THR A 66 -2.08 -6.79 6.27
CA THR A 66 -2.91 -6.96 7.47
C THR A 66 -2.16 -6.43 8.67
N TRP A 67 -2.85 -5.79 9.59
CA TRP A 67 -2.25 -5.31 10.82
C TRP A 67 -3.13 -5.63 12.02
N GLN A 68 -2.47 -5.99 13.12
CA GLN A 68 -3.11 -6.27 14.41
C GLN A 68 -2.59 -5.32 15.47
N GLY A 69 -3.52 -4.75 16.23
CA GLY A 69 -3.24 -3.74 17.23
C GLY A 69 -3.22 -2.32 16.69
N SER A 70 -2.81 -1.40 17.55
CA SER A 70 -2.73 0.03 17.25
C SER A 70 -1.36 0.35 16.68
N LEU A 71 -1.32 1.03 15.52
CA LEU A 71 -0.08 1.56 14.93
C LEU A 71 0.61 2.60 15.85
N VAL A 72 -0.11 3.18 16.81
CA VAL A 72 0.49 4.11 17.79
C VAL A 72 1.43 3.35 18.72
N ASP A 73 1.05 2.13 19.12
CA ASP A 73 1.76 1.30 20.08
C ASP A 73 2.74 0.33 19.42
N GLY A 74 2.80 0.35 18.07
CA GLY A 74 3.56 -0.59 17.26
C GLY A 74 2.73 -1.82 16.92
N ALA A 75 2.11 -1.80 15.75
CA ALA A 75 1.29 -2.93 15.29
C ALA A 75 2.16 -4.05 14.71
N GLY A 76 1.69 -5.29 14.84
CA GLY A 76 2.19 -6.40 14.03
C GLY A 76 1.58 -6.29 12.63
N VAL A 77 2.41 -6.30 11.60
CA VAL A 77 1.99 -6.17 10.19
C VAL A 77 2.46 -7.37 9.41
N ASN A 78 1.56 -8.03 8.68
CA ASN A 78 1.92 -9.02 7.67
C ASN A 78 1.64 -8.42 6.28
N ALA A 79 2.65 -8.48 5.42
CA ALA A 79 2.60 -7.95 4.07
C ALA A 79 2.92 -9.04 3.04
N ILE A 80 2.10 -9.13 2.01
CA ILE A 80 2.29 -9.98 0.84
C ILE A 80 2.32 -9.10 -0.40
N VAL A 81 3.39 -9.15 -1.17
CA VAL A 81 3.66 -8.24 -2.29
C VAL A 81 4.02 -9.02 -3.55
N ARG A 82 3.44 -8.64 -4.69
CA ARG A 82 3.66 -9.26 -5.99
C ARG A 82 3.62 -8.24 -7.14
N GLY A 83 4.63 -8.27 -8.01
CA GLY A 83 4.69 -7.44 -9.23
C GLY A 83 5.09 -5.98 -8.96
N ASP A 84 4.61 -5.07 -9.82
CA ASP A 84 4.94 -3.64 -9.84
C ASP A 84 4.23 -2.85 -8.73
N VAL A 85 4.49 -3.22 -7.49
CA VAL A 85 3.97 -2.53 -6.31
C VAL A 85 5.04 -2.59 -5.22
N SER A 86 5.18 -1.50 -4.48
CA SER A 86 6.11 -1.42 -3.35
C SER A 86 5.39 -1.03 -2.07
N LEU A 87 5.86 -1.60 -0.97
CA LEU A 87 5.41 -1.31 0.37
C LEU A 87 6.60 -0.82 1.18
N ARG A 88 6.49 0.40 1.72
CA ARG A 88 7.44 0.96 2.68
C ARG A 88 6.83 0.93 4.07
N LEU A 89 7.48 0.28 5.02
CA LEU A 89 7.09 0.28 6.42
C LEU A 89 8.09 1.09 7.23
N THR A 90 7.61 1.74 8.28
CA THR A 90 8.45 2.46 9.24
C THR A 90 8.17 1.90 10.63
N THR A 91 9.23 1.42 11.28
CA THR A 91 9.26 0.92 12.65
C THR A 91 10.08 1.88 13.52
N SER A 92 10.12 1.63 14.83
CA SER A 92 10.98 2.37 15.75
C SER A 92 12.49 2.19 15.48
N THR A 93 12.88 1.13 14.77
CA THR A 93 14.29 0.79 14.49
C THR A 93 14.77 1.21 13.12
N GLY A 94 13.86 1.58 12.20
CA GLY A 94 14.21 1.95 10.84
C GLY A 94 13.04 1.93 9.88
N SER A 95 13.33 2.01 8.59
CA SER A 95 12.34 1.80 7.53
C SER A 95 12.74 0.61 6.69
N ASP A 96 11.77 -0.23 6.38
CA ASP A 96 11.91 -1.40 5.52
C ASP A 96 11.13 -1.18 4.22
N GLU A 97 11.66 -1.71 3.13
CA GLU A 97 11.01 -1.68 1.82
C GLU A 97 10.83 -3.10 1.29
N LEU A 98 9.60 -3.42 0.92
CA LEU A 98 9.20 -4.68 0.34
C LEU A 98 8.64 -4.45 -1.05
N SER A 99 9.33 -4.97 -2.06
CA SER A 99 8.89 -4.93 -3.45
C SER A 99 8.60 -6.34 -3.96
N GLY A 100 7.55 -6.45 -4.78
CA GLY A 100 7.20 -7.67 -5.49
C GLY A 100 7.94 -7.82 -6.83
N ALA A 101 8.80 -6.85 -7.18
CA ALA A 101 9.56 -6.87 -8.43
C ALA A 101 10.59 -8.01 -8.43
N GLY A 102 10.64 -8.76 -9.53
CA GLY A 102 11.64 -9.83 -9.74
C GLY A 102 11.35 -11.15 -9.01
N VAL A 103 10.15 -11.34 -8.45
CA VAL A 103 9.77 -12.60 -7.76
C VAL A 103 8.69 -13.35 -8.54
N ALA A 104 8.90 -14.65 -8.77
CA ALA A 104 8.04 -15.48 -9.61
C ALA A 104 6.66 -15.82 -9.00
N THR A 105 6.53 -15.76 -7.67
CA THR A 105 5.29 -16.13 -6.94
C THR A 105 4.74 -14.96 -6.12
N TRP A 106 5.37 -14.62 -5.00
CA TRP A 106 5.16 -13.39 -4.20
C TRP A 106 6.22 -13.32 -3.10
N ARG A 107 6.37 -12.15 -2.47
CA ARG A 107 7.11 -12.01 -1.21
C ARG A 107 6.14 -11.84 -0.06
N GLU A 108 6.31 -12.63 0.98
CA GLU A 108 5.59 -12.48 2.25
C GLU A 108 6.60 -12.11 3.35
N GLN A 109 6.26 -11.11 4.15
CA GLN A 109 7.08 -10.71 5.29
C GLN A 109 6.20 -10.18 6.43
N SER A 110 6.55 -10.61 7.65
CA SER A 110 5.96 -10.10 8.87
C SER A 110 6.90 -9.08 9.51
N PHE A 111 6.33 -8.00 10.02
CA PHE A 111 7.01 -6.90 10.69
C PHE A 111 6.40 -6.70 12.08
N ALA A 112 7.24 -6.39 13.05
CA ALA A 112 6.83 -6.01 14.39
C ALA A 112 7.04 -4.51 14.61
N SER A 113 6.29 -3.94 15.55
CA SER A 113 6.45 -2.55 15.97
C SER A 113 6.35 -1.54 14.81
N VAL A 114 5.42 -1.75 13.88
CA VAL A 114 5.19 -0.83 12.75
C VAL A 114 4.34 0.34 13.23
N ASN A 115 4.78 1.56 12.90
CA ASN A 115 4.08 2.79 13.25
C ASN A 115 3.45 3.48 12.01
N ARG A 116 3.98 3.19 10.82
CA ARG A 116 3.51 3.73 9.55
C ARG A 116 3.79 2.75 8.42
N PHE A 117 2.90 2.70 7.44
CA PHE A 117 3.21 2.06 6.16
C PHE A 117 2.64 2.86 4.99
N GLN A 118 3.29 2.74 3.84
CA GLN A 118 2.95 3.39 2.59
C GLN A 118 3.04 2.38 1.44
N VAL A 119 1.99 2.32 0.64
CA VAL A 119 1.90 1.54 -0.59
C VAL A 119 2.02 2.50 -1.76
N GLU A 120 2.94 2.20 -2.67
CA GLU A 120 3.08 2.89 -3.95
C GLU A 120 2.79 1.89 -5.08
N CYS A 121 1.86 2.28 -5.96
CA CYS A 121 1.43 1.46 -7.08
C CYS A 121 2.14 1.87 -8.37
N GLY A 122 2.62 0.88 -9.13
CA GLY A 122 3.43 1.10 -10.32
C GLY A 122 4.93 1.05 -10.02
N ALA A 123 5.74 0.94 -11.08
CA ALA A 123 7.18 1.08 -10.96
C ALA A 123 7.50 2.51 -10.45
N GLY A 124 8.33 2.62 -9.42
CA GLY A 124 8.61 3.83 -8.62
C GLY A 124 9.24 5.03 -9.34
N THR A 125 8.92 5.23 -10.61
CA THR A 125 9.32 6.35 -11.48
C THR A 125 8.14 7.23 -11.90
N ASP A 126 6.92 6.95 -11.41
CA ASP A 126 5.75 7.76 -11.72
C ASP A 126 5.84 9.10 -10.97
N GLN A 127 6.53 10.07 -11.59
CA GLN A 127 6.82 11.42 -11.06
C GLN A 127 5.58 12.33 -11.09
N ARG A 128 4.37 11.76 -11.00
CA ARG A 128 3.13 12.54 -10.96
C ARG A 128 3.04 13.31 -9.66
N PRO A 129 2.53 14.56 -9.68
CA PRO A 129 2.39 15.34 -8.47
C PRO A 129 1.49 14.63 -7.46
N SER A 130 1.91 14.65 -6.19
CA SER A 130 1.12 14.14 -5.07
C SER A 130 -0.27 14.80 -5.07
N GLY A 131 -1.29 13.96 -4.99
CA GLY A 131 -2.69 14.39 -5.04
C GLY A 131 -3.19 14.79 -3.66
N THR A 132 -4.48 15.15 -3.60
CA THR A 132 -5.14 15.32 -2.30
C THR A 132 -5.34 13.95 -1.66
N ALA A 133 -4.76 13.75 -0.48
CA ALA A 133 -4.95 12.53 0.30
C ALA A 133 -6.32 12.54 1.00
N LEU A 134 -7.18 11.59 0.65
CA LEU A 134 -8.52 11.45 1.19
C LEU A 134 -8.57 10.34 2.25
N PRO A 135 -9.34 10.51 3.34
CA PRO A 135 -9.49 9.48 4.36
C PRO A 135 -10.26 8.27 3.82
N LEU A 136 -9.85 7.07 4.22
CA LEU A 136 -10.56 5.82 3.94
C LEU A 136 -10.70 5.01 5.23
N LEU A 137 -11.95 4.73 5.62
CA LEU A 137 -12.25 3.90 6.80
C LEU A 137 -12.52 2.45 6.41
N ALA A 138 -13.44 2.25 5.47
CA ALA A 138 -13.76 0.97 4.87
C ALA A 138 -14.35 1.23 3.47
N GLY A 139 -14.09 0.33 2.52
CA GLY A 139 -14.63 0.41 1.16
C GLY A 139 -13.61 0.12 0.08
N MET A 140 -14.01 0.39 -1.15
CA MET A 140 -13.17 0.25 -2.35
C MET A 140 -12.99 1.58 -3.06
N VAL A 141 -11.76 1.85 -3.47
CA VAL A 141 -11.38 3.08 -4.17
C VAL A 141 -10.36 2.77 -5.26
N ARG A 142 -10.33 3.60 -6.30
CA ARG A 142 -9.20 3.63 -7.23
C ARG A 142 -8.09 4.44 -6.61
N ALA A 143 -6.95 3.82 -6.35
CA ALA A 143 -5.88 4.46 -5.59
C ALA A 143 -4.50 4.05 -6.10
N ARG A 144 -3.65 5.06 -6.27
CA ARG A 144 -2.25 4.90 -6.70
C ARG A 144 -1.28 4.88 -5.53
N ARG A 145 -1.63 5.58 -4.45
CA ARG A 145 -0.83 5.70 -3.24
C ARG A 145 -1.75 5.56 -2.05
N LEU A 146 -1.39 4.70 -1.12
CA LEU A 146 -2.11 4.54 0.14
C LEU A 146 -1.12 4.64 1.28
N ALA A 147 -1.51 5.32 2.34
CA ALA A 147 -0.68 5.50 3.51
C ALA A 147 -1.52 5.34 4.76
N VAL A 148 -1.04 4.55 5.71
CA VAL A 148 -1.53 4.63 7.07
C VAL A 148 -0.47 5.31 7.91
N ALA A 149 -0.82 6.50 8.38
CA ALA A 149 -0.04 7.22 9.35
C ALA A 149 -0.86 7.37 10.63
N THR A 150 -0.21 7.18 11.78
CA THR A 150 -0.63 7.90 12.97
C THR A 150 -0.51 9.39 12.64
N ARG A 151 -1.44 10.21 13.14
CA ARG A 151 -1.34 11.68 12.98
C ARG A 151 -0.17 12.17 13.85
N MET A 152 1.05 11.85 13.47
CA MET A 152 2.21 12.64 13.86
C MET A 152 2.21 13.86 12.94
N ALA A 153 2.36 15.02 13.57
CA ALA A 153 2.51 16.32 12.92
C ALA A 153 3.43 16.22 11.68
N PRO A 154 3.19 17.04 10.64
CA PRO A 154 4.00 16.99 9.42
C PRO A 154 5.47 17.02 9.82
N ALA A 155 6.24 16.08 9.26
CA ALA A 155 7.69 16.14 9.35
C ALA A 155 8.08 17.54 8.87
N ALA A 156 8.63 18.35 9.77
CA ALA A 156 9.12 19.67 9.42
C ALA A 156 10.04 19.51 8.22
N ALA A 157 9.74 20.23 7.14
CA ALA A 157 10.61 20.33 5.99
C ALA A 157 12.03 20.59 6.50
N ALA A 158 12.98 19.76 6.08
CA ALA A 158 14.38 19.98 6.41
C ALA A 158 14.73 21.44 6.08
N PRO A 159 15.40 22.19 6.99
CA PRO A 159 15.74 23.57 6.72
C PRO A 159 16.58 23.62 5.44
N ALA A 160 16.11 24.39 4.46
CA ALA A 160 16.87 24.67 3.25
C ALA A 160 18.23 25.23 3.68
N VAL A 161 19.30 24.51 3.35
CA VAL A 161 20.67 24.98 3.58
C VAL A 161 20.84 26.24 2.71
N PRO A 162 21.09 27.43 3.28
CA PRO A 162 21.32 28.61 2.46
C PRO A 162 22.62 28.42 1.68
N VAL A 163 22.52 28.46 0.36
CA VAL A 163 23.68 28.50 -0.54
C VAL A 163 24.42 29.81 -0.25
N PRO A 164 25.72 29.79 0.12
CA PRO A 164 26.46 31.03 0.34
C PRO A 164 26.54 31.81 -0.98
N ALA A 165 26.12 33.07 -0.93
CA ALA A 165 26.29 34.00 -2.04
C ALA A 165 27.78 34.20 -2.30
N THR A 166 28.24 33.82 -3.50
CA THR A 166 29.57 34.16 -3.98
C THR A 166 29.62 35.68 -4.14
N ALA A 167 30.36 36.36 -3.26
CA ALA A 167 30.70 37.76 -3.41
C ALA A 167 31.68 37.96 -4.58
N ALA A 168 31.58 39.14 -5.19
CA ALA A 168 32.20 39.64 -6.43
C ALA A 168 33.67 39.31 -6.67
#